data_AF-K9ST62-F1
#
_entry.id   AF-K9ST62-F1
#
_cell.length_a   1.000
_cell.length_b   1.000
_cell.length_c   1.000
_cell.angle_alpha   90.00
_cell.angle_beta   90.00
_cell.angle_gamma   90.00
#
_symmetry.space_group_name_H-M   'P 1'
#
loop_
_entity.id
_entity.type
_entity.pdbx_description
1 polymer ?
#
loop_
_entity_poly.entity_id
_entity_poly.type
_entity_poly.pdbx_seq_one_letter_code
_entity_poly.pdbx_strand_id
1 'polypeptide(L)' 'MLRHYERIYKSINEANLRLRALRITIERRGDRFALRTILPPKPKSKQDKWTQQRISLNRT' A
#
# COMPACT_ATOMS: atom_id res chain seq x y z
N MET A 1 15.90 18.11 -7.69
CA MET A 1 14.92 17.42 -6.82
C MET A 1 13.67 16.93 -7.56
N LEU A 2 13.05 17.74 -8.43
CA LEU A 2 11.81 17.37 -9.17
C LEU A 2 11.87 16.02 -9.92
N ARG A 3 12.94 15.76 -10.68
CA ARG A 3 13.08 14.52 -11.48
C ARG A 3 13.04 13.22 -10.67
N HIS A 4 13.55 13.23 -9.44
CA HIS A 4 13.51 12.04 -8.57
C HIS A 4 12.10 11.76 -8.07
N TYR A 5 11.34 12.82 -7.75
CA TYR A 5 9.96 12.71 -7.30
C TYR A 5 9.06 12.16 -8.40
N GLU A 6 9.24 12.66 -9.63
CA GLU A 6 8.53 12.17 -10.82
C GLU A 6 8.82 10.69 -11.11
N ARG A 7 10.09 10.29 -11.01
CA ARG A 7 10.48 8.88 -11.19
C ARG A 7 9.82 7.98 -10.16
N ILE A 8 9.85 8.36 -8.89
CA ILE A 8 9.21 7.61 -7.80
C ILE A 8 7.70 7.51 -8.04
N TYR A 9 7.05 8.62 -8.41
CA TYR A 9 5.62 8.64 -8.68
C TYR A 9 5.24 7.74 -9.86
N LYS A 10 6.03 7.77 -10.94
CA LYS A 10 5.85 6.88 -12.09
C LYS A 10 5.98 5.41 -11.69
N SER A 11 7.02 5.06 -10.94
CA SER A 11 7.21 3.69 -10.43
C SER A 11 6.07 3.22 -9.54
N ILE A 12 5.54 4.09 -8.67
CA ILE A 12 4.38 3.77 -7.82
C ILE A 12 3.13 3.52 -8.67
N ASN A 13 2.89 4.34 -9.69
CA ASN A 13 1.73 4.16 -10.57
C ASN A 13 1.83 2.85 -11.36
N GLU A 14 2.98 2.55 -11.94
CA GLU A 14 3.20 1.28 -12.65
C GLU A 14 3.02 0.07 -11.73
N ALA A 15 3.54 0.14 -10.49
CA ALA A 15 3.36 -0.91 -9.50
C ALA A 15 1.88 -1.06 -9.11
N ASN A 16 1.16 0.04 -8.88
CA ASN A 16 -0.26 0.02 -8.56
C ASN A 16 -1.12 -0.56 -9.68
N LEU A 17 -0.77 -0.32 -10.95
CA LEU A 17 -1.44 -0.95 -12.09
C LEU A 17 -1.31 -2.47 -12.05
N ARG A 18 -0.10 -2.98 -11.75
CA ARG A 18 0.14 -4.43 -11.61
C ARG A 18 -0.56 -5.03 -10.40
N LEU A 19 -0.61 -4.29 -9.29
CA LEU A 19 -1.23 -4.72 -8.03
C LEU A 19 -2.76 -4.63 -8.02
N ARG A 20 -3.37 -4.00 -9.04
CA ARG A 20 -4.82 -3.81 -9.13
C ARG A 20 -5.60 -5.12 -9.09
N ALA A 21 -5.08 -6.17 -9.74
CA ALA A 21 -5.70 -7.50 -9.73
C ALA A 21 -5.78 -8.10 -8.32
N LEU A 22 -4.81 -7.77 -7.46
CA LEU A 22 -4.74 -8.24 -6.06
C LEU A 22 -5.51 -7.32 -5.10
N ARG A 23 -6.14 -6.24 -5.58
CA ARG A 23 -6.77 -5.21 -4.74
C ARG A 23 -5.79 -4.63 -3.70
N ILE A 24 -4.53 -4.49 -4.08
CA ILE A 24 -3.46 -3.86 -3.27
C ILE A 24 -3.10 -2.51 -3.89
N THR A 25 -2.82 -1.51 -3.06
CA THR A 25 -2.37 -0.18 -3.50
C THR A 25 -1.22 0.30 -2.62
N ILE A 26 -0.13 0.75 -3.23
CA ILE A 26 0.95 1.49 -2.58
C ILE A 26 0.52 2.95 -2.39
N GLU A 27 0.48 3.41 -1.15
CA GLU A 27 0.27 4.80 -0.76
C GLU A 27 1.60 5.42 -0.30
N ARG A 28 1.90 6.65 -0.73
CA ARG A 28 2.96 7.47 -0.17
C ARG A 28 2.37 8.46 0.84
N ARG A 29 2.97 8.57 2.03
CA ARG A 29 2.60 9.51 3.09
C ARG A 29 3.85 10.24 3.59
N GLY A 30 4.07 11.45 3.07
CA GLY A 30 5.34 12.15 3.25
C GLY A 30 6.49 11.31 2.72
N ASP A 31 7.36 10.87 3.62
CA ASP A 31 8.56 10.07 3.29
C ASP A 31 8.38 8.56 3.49
N ARG A 32 7.17 8.12 3.84
CA ARG A 32 6.86 6.70 4.09
C ARG A 32 5.98 6.12 3.00
N PHE A 33 6.15 4.82 2.76
CA PHE A 33 5.29 4.03 1.89
C PHE A 33 4.49 3.01 2.71
N ALA A 34 3.26 2.77 2.31
CA ALA A 34 2.40 1.76 2.91
C ALA A 34 1.62 1.01 1.84
N LEU A 35 1.35 -0.28 2.07
CA LEU A 35 0.40 -1.06 1.30
C LEU A 35 -0.97 -0.92 1.92
N ARG A 36 -1.95 -0.49 1.12
CA ARG A 36 -3.37 -0.52 1.42
C ARG A 36 -3.98 -1.72 0.74
N THR A 37 -4.67 -2.57 1.49
CA THR A 37 -5.41 -3.71 0.94
C THR A 37 -6.57 -4.08 1.87
N ILE A 38 -7.51 -4.88 1.38
CA ILE A 38 -8.58 -5.45 2.20
C ILE A 38 -8.08 -6.79 2.71
N LEU A 39 -7.95 -6.93 4.02
CA LEU A 39 -7.51 -8.16 4.65
C LEU A 39 -8.67 -8.80 5.42
N PRO A 40 -8.64 -10.14 5.56
CA PRO A 40 -9.50 -10.80 6.52
C PRO A 40 -9.20 -10.29 7.93
N PRO A 41 -10.17 -10.43 8.86
CA PRO A 41 -9.93 -10.11 10.25
C PRO A 41 -8.75 -10.91 10.81
N LYS A 42 -7.97 -10.29 11.70
CA LYS A 42 -6.86 -10.96 12.36
C LYS A 42 -7.38 -12.13 13.22
N PRO A 43 -6.63 -13.24 13.32
CA PRO A 43 -6.96 -14.29 14.28
C PRO A 43 -7.10 -13.69 15.69
N LYS A 44 -8.18 -14.02 16.40
CA LYS A 44 -8.52 -13.50 17.74
C LYS A 44 -8.90 -12.01 17.80
N SER A 45 -9.14 -11.36 16.67
CA SER A 45 -9.75 -10.02 16.65
C SER A 45 -11.23 -10.08 16.98
N LYS A 46 -11.77 -9.05 17.66
CA LYS A 46 -13.22 -8.83 17.80
C LYS A 46 -13.90 -8.40 16.49
N GLN A 47 -13.10 -8.13 15.46
CA GLN A 47 -13.57 -7.70 14.16
C GLN A 47 -13.91 -8.92 13.31
N ASP A 48 -15.14 -9.00 12.82
CA ASP A 48 -15.66 -10.15 12.06
C ASP A 48 -15.72 -9.89 10.54
N LYS A 49 -15.55 -8.63 10.13
CA LYS A 49 -15.65 -8.21 8.73
C LYS A 49 -14.26 -8.02 8.11
N TRP A 50 -14.18 -8.26 6.81
CA TRP A 50 -13.04 -7.86 5.99
C TRP A 50 -12.91 -6.34 6.03
N THR A 51 -11.72 -5.85 6.33
CA THR A 51 -11.50 -4.42 6.49
C THR A 51 -10.26 -3.96 5.77
N GLN A 52 -10.29 -2.69 5.37
CA GLN A 52 -9.15 -2.04 4.76
C GLN A 52 -8.05 -1.86 5.80
N GLN A 53 -6.91 -2.51 5.57
CA GLN A 53 -5.74 -2.42 6.42
C GLN A 53 -4.60 -1.72 5.69
N ARG A 54 -3.69 -1.15 6.49
CA ARG A 54 -2.45 -0.53 6.01
C ARG A 54 -1.27 -1.25 6.61
N ILE A 55 -0.35 -1.68 5.76
CA ILE A 55 0.90 -2.33 6.13
C ILE A 55 2.03 -1.38 5.77
N SER A 56 2.77 -0.89 6.77
CA SER A 56 3.94 -0.03 6.53
C SER A 56 5.05 -0.81 5.83
N LEU A 57 5.60 -0.23 4.76
CA LEU A 57 6.81 -0.73 4.11
C LEU A 57 8.02 -0.09 4.79
N ASN A 58 8.36 -0.57 5.99
CA ASN A 58 9.64 -0.18 6.60
C ASN A 58 10.77 -0.97 5.90
N ARG A 59 11.94 -0.32 5.73
CA ARG A 59 13.18 -1.03 5.40
C ARG A 59 13.50 -1.96 6.58
N THR A 60 13.31 -3.26 6.39
CA THR A 60 14.10 -4.29 7.10
C THR A 60 15.53 -4.22 6.62
#